data_AF-A0A954H5D3-F1
#
_entry.id   AF-A0A954H5D3-F1
#
_cell.length_a   1.000
_cell.length_b   1.000
_cell.length_c   1.000
_cell.angle_alpha   90.00
_cell.angle_beta   90.00
_cell.angle_gamma   90.00
#
_symmetry.space_group_name_H-M   'P 1'
#
loop_
_entity.id
_entity.type
_entity.pdbx_description
1 polymer ?
#
loop_
_entity_poly.entity_id
_entity_poly.type
_entity_poly.pdbx_seq_one_letter_code
_entity_poly.pdbx_strand_id
1 'polypeptide(L)'
;MATARIALGLVACLFLVDEQSASAQGYSFYPRRYQVDQHNQVIRDSYGHVIGGYRQNVIREMPNQVVPGVSRIDNHGSYVIRNGKYFFTPNSGDFGTAPQLQTIQFGSFSHVDDLASQLETEMKYFLLDMHYNYAHNHGFRTTYAEAYRLYEVAKYIHAAEHQQNRAAIRQQLGGMDALFHHLEEDVETWTRHNHYPVGHLGIRAKMNQIESTLHHLMNDVGVELAPPAPAINDPPVPLNGPLIPSAYLIRQ
;
A
#
# COMPACT_ATOMS: atom_id res chain seq x y z
N MET A 1 -49.06 -29.59 52.34
CA MET A 1 -48.21 -30.28 51.35
C MET A 1 -48.02 -29.31 50.18
N ALA A 2 -46.87 -28.63 50.14
CA ALA A 2 -46.60 -27.57 49.16
C ALA A 2 -45.51 -28.05 48.20
N THR A 3 -45.83 -28.07 46.91
CA THR A 3 -45.00 -28.50 45.80
C THR A 3 -43.99 -27.41 45.43
N ALA A 4 -42.70 -27.71 45.59
CA ALA A 4 -41.61 -26.90 45.06
C ALA A 4 -41.43 -27.18 43.55
N ARG A 5 -41.50 -26.14 42.73
CA ARG A 5 -41.08 -26.17 41.32
C ARG A 5 -39.80 -25.35 41.20
N ILE A 6 -38.68 -26.03 41.00
CA ILE A 6 -37.40 -25.42 40.64
C ILE A 6 -37.39 -25.29 39.12
N ALA A 7 -37.44 -24.07 38.61
CA ALA A 7 -37.21 -23.78 37.21
C ALA A 7 -35.71 -23.49 37.00
N LEU A 8 -35.01 -24.40 36.33
CA LEU A 8 -33.70 -24.15 35.75
C LEU A 8 -33.87 -23.23 34.53
N GLY A 9 -33.44 -21.98 34.66
CA GLY A 9 -33.25 -21.07 33.54
C GLY A 9 -31.84 -21.20 32.98
N LEU A 10 -31.70 -21.88 31.85
CA LEU A 10 -30.50 -21.90 31.02
C LEU A 10 -30.41 -20.54 30.30
N VAL A 11 -29.44 -19.70 30.68
CA VAL A 11 -29.09 -18.48 29.92
C VAL A 11 -28.00 -18.86 28.94
N ALA A 12 -28.40 -19.07 27.67
CA ALA A 12 -27.47 -19.15 26.56
C ALA A 12 -27.10 -17.71 26.13
N CYS A 13 -25.88 -17.27 26.45
CA CYS A 13 -25.30 -16.07 25.84
C CYS A 13 -24.91 -16.38 24.40
N LEU A 14 -25.82 -16.09 23.46
CA LEU A 14 -25.50 -15.97 22.04
C LEU A 14 -24.87 -14.58 21.83
N PHE A 15 -23.55 -14.53 21.69
CA PHE A 15 -22.86 -13.38 21.10
C PHE A 15 -23.02 -13.47 19.58
N LEU A 16 -24.16 -12.98 19.08
CA LEU A 16 -24.27 -12.57 17.68
C LEU A 16 -23.55 -11.23 17.56
N VAL A 17 -22.33 -11.26 17.03
CA VAL A 17 -21.68 -10.06 16.49
C VAL A 17 -22.36 -9.82 15.15
N ASP A 18 -23.44 -9.04 15.16
CA ASP A 18 -23.92 -8.38 13.95
C ASP A 18 -22.83 -7.39 13.53
N GLU A 19 -21.98 -7.81 12.59
CA GLU A 19 -21.12 -6.92 11.81
C GLU A 19 -22.02 -6.20 10.80
N GLN A 20 -22.97 -5.41 11.31
CA GLN A 20 -23.68 -4.42 10.52
C GLN A 20 -22.64 -3.36 10.17
N SER A 21 -22.07 -3.48 8.96
CA SER A 21 -21.40 -2.40 8.26
C SER A 21 -22.29 -1.17 8.35
N ALA A 22 -21.94 -0.31 9.31
CA ALA A 22 -22.65 0.93 9.56
C ALA A 22 -22.57 1.73 8.27
N SER A 23 -23.73 1.78 7.62
CA SER A 23 -24.20 2.72 6.63
C SER A 23 -23.23 3.87 6.35
N ALA A 24 -22.99 4.06 5.05
CA ALA A 24 -22.49 5.27 4.41
C ALA A 24 -23.33 6.52 4.75
N GLN A 25 -23.38 6.89 6.03
CA GLN A 25 -23.96 8.11 6.53
C GLN A 25 -22.83 9.12 6.70
N GLY A 26 -22.68 9.99 5.70
CA GLY A 26 -22.14 11.33 5.90
C GLY A 26 -20.63 11.44 6.16
N TYR A 27 -19.78 10.63 5.52
CA TYR A 27 -18.41 11.07 5.32
C TYR A 27 -18.43 12.22 4.31
N SER A 28 -18.50 13.47 4.80
CA SER A 28 -18.05 14.65 4.04
C SER A 28 -16.53 14.55 3.86
N PHE A 29 -16.12 13.61 3.02
CA PHE A 29 -14.78 13.55 2.49
C PHE A 29 -14.70 14.67 1.45
N TYR A 30 -14.04 15.77 1.79
CA TYR A 30 -13.55 16.69 0.78
C TYR A 30 -12.30 16.04 0.20
N PRO A 31 -12.34 15.42 -1.00
CA PRO A 31 -11.16 14.83 -1.58
C PRO A 31 -10.10 15.92 -1.74
N ARG A 32 -9.07 15.88 -0.90
CA ARG A 32 -7.91 16.75 -1.07
C ARG A 32 -7.24 16.29 -2.37
N ARG A 33 -7.38 17.10 -3.41
CA ARG A 33 -6.68 16.91 -4.68
C ARG A 33 -5.18 17.05 -4.44
N TYR A 34 -4.41 16.00 -4.66
CA TYR A 34 -2.96 16.11 -4.71
C TYR A 34 -2.56 16.37 -6.16
N GLN A 35 -1.79 17.43 -6.37
CA GLN A 35 -1.06 17.65 -7.61
C GLN A 35 0.39 17.28 -7.36
N VAL A 36 0.84 16.23 -8.04
CA VAL A 36 2.27 15.93 -8.16
C VAL A 36 2.83 16.91 -9.18
N ASP A 37 3.58 17.91 -8.71
CA ASP A 37 4.31 18.81 -9.59
C ASP A 37 5.63 18.14 -9.97
N GLN A 38 5.62 17.49 -11.13
CA GLN A 38 6.75 16.71 -11.65
C GLN A 38 8.01 17.56 -11.89
N HIS A 39 7.90 18.90 -11.98
CA HIS A 39 9.06 19.76 -12.24
C HIS A 39 9.84 20.14 -10.98
N ASN A 40 9.18 20.19 -9.82
CA ASN A 40 9.79 20.68 -8.58
C ASN A 40 9.98 19.59 -7.51
N GLN A 41 9.74 18.31 -7.85
CA GLN A 41 9.87 17.18 -6.91
C GLN A 41 9.10 17.40 -5.60
N VAL A 42 7.95 18.07 -5.64
CA VAL A 42 7.16 18.40 -4.44
C VAL A 42 5.76 17.84 -4.54
N ILE A 43 5.32 17.22 -3.46
CA ILE A 43 3.94 16.81 -3.27
C ILE A 43 3.22 17.99 -2.66
N ARG A 44 2.15 18.44 -3.30
CA ARG A 44 1.32 19.53 -2.81
C ARG A 44 -0.03 19.02 -2.35
N ASP A 45 -0.49 19.54 -1.22
CA ASP A 45 -1.88 19.33 -0.80
C ASP A 45 -2.85 20.09 -1.73
N SER A 46 -4.14 19.92 -1.47
CA SER A 46 -5.22 20.60 -2.21
C SER A 46 -5.24 22.11 -2.10
N TYR A 47 -4.43 22.69 -1.23
CA TYR A 47 -4.28 24.13 -1.02
C TYR A 47 -2.97 24.67 -1.62
N GLY A 48 -2.17 23.81 -2.26
CA GLY A 48 -0.91 24.17 -2.88
C GLY A 48 0.29 24.17 -1.93
N HIS A 49 0.11 23.79 -0.65
CA HIS A 49 1.20 23.70 0.30
C HIS A 49 2.09 22.51 -0.03
N VAL A 50 3.41 22.72 -0.03
CA VAL A 50 4.38 21.63 -0.12
C VAL A 50 4.32 20.83 1.16
N ILE A 51 3.86 19.58 1.04
CA ILE A 51 3.75 18.65 2.17
C ILE A 51 4.88 17.62 2.20
N GLY A 52 5.62 17.49 1.11
CA GLY A 52 6.78 16.60 1.02
C GLY A 52 7.56 16.89 -0.26
N GLY A 53 8.79 16.39 -0.32
CA GLY A 53 9.61 16.41 -1.53
C GLY A 53 10.08 14.99 -1.86
N TYR A 54 10.06 14.59 -3.12
CA TYR A 54 10.47 13.24 -3.55
C TYR A 54 11.94 13.23 -3.98
N ARG A 55 12.78 12.35 -3.40
CA ARG A 55 14.19 12.19 -3.79
C ARG A 55 14.52 10.70 -4.02
N GLN A 56 14.35 10.27 -5.27
CA GLN A 56 14.88 9.07 -5.94
C GLN A 56 15.69 8.03 -5.13
N ASN A 57 15.35 6.74 -5.31
CA ASN A 57 15.98 5.88 -6.35
C ASN A 57 15.36 4.46 -6.54
N VAL A 58 15.29 4.04 -7.82
CA VAL A 58 15.08 2.68 -8.37
C VAL A 58 13.76 1.98 -8.04
N ILE A 59 12.85 1.90 -9.02
CA ILE A 59 11.83 0.84 -9.08
C ILE A 59 12.59 -0.48 -9.01
N ARG A 60 12.44 -1.23 -7.91
CA ARG A 60 12.81 -2.64 -7.94
C ARG A 60 11.82 -3.34 -8.84
N GLU A 61 12.24 -3.67 -10.06
CA GLU A 61 11.62 -4.78 -10.78
C GLU A 61 11.71 -6.01 -9.86
N MET A 62 10.64 -6.32 -9.13
CA MET A 62 10.58 -7.52 -8.31
C MET A 62 10.16 -8.68 -9.22
N PRO A 63 11.06 -9.62 -9.57
CA PRO A 63 10.66 -10.77 -10.36
C PRO A 63 9.72 -11.65 -9.52
N ASN A 64 8.44 -11.67 -9.92
CA ASN A 64 7.38 -12.56 -9.42
C ASN A 64 6.88 -12.27 -7.98
N GLN A 65 6.35 -11.08 -7.74
CA GLN A 65 5.69 -10.76 -6.47
C GLN A 65 4.29 -11.41 -6.40
N VAL A 66 4.04 -12.13 -5.31
CA VAL A 66 2.75 -12.74 -4.97
C VAL A 66 2.20 -11.99 -3.77
N VAL A 67 0.99 -11.44 -3.90
CA VAL A 67 0.22 -10.87 -2.80
C VAL A 67 -0.75 -11.95 -2.31
N PRO A 68 -0.52 -12.53 -1.12
CA PRO A 68 -1.51 -13.41 -0.52
C PRO A 68 -2.71 -12.58 -0.04
N GLY A 69 -3.92 -13.10 -0.20
CA GLY A 69 -5.10 -12.52 0.45
C GLY A 69 -4.90 -12.47 1.98
N VAL A 70 -5.12 -11.30 2.58
CA VAL A 70 -4.86 -11.06 4.02
C VAL A 70 -6.01 -11.53 4.91
N SER A 71 -7.21 -11.66 4.35
CA SER A 71 -8.38 -12.12 5.09
C SER A 71 -8.37 -13.65 5.19
N ARG A 72 -8.32 -14.17 6.43
CA ARG A 72 -8.61 -15.59 6.71
C ARG A 72 -10.10 -15.91 6.59
N ILE A 73 -10.94 -14.88 6.60
CA ILE A 73 -12.40 -15.00 6.59
C ILE A 73 -12.90 -15.05 5.15
N ASP A 74 -12.22 -14.33 4.25
CA ASP A 74 -12.65 -14.22 2.86
C ASP A 74 -11.59 -14.77 1.92
N ASN A 75 -11.92 -15.92 1.34
CA ASN A 75 -11.03 -16.80 0.60
C ASN A 75 -10.87 -16.32 -0.86
N HIS A 76 -10.49 -15.06 -1.07
CA HIS A 76 -10.66 -14.38 -2.35
C HIS A 76 -9.66 -14.80 -3.42
N GLY A 77 -8.42 -15.13 -3.08
CA GLY A 77 -7.41 -15.55 -4.05
C GLY A 77 -6.02 -15.01 -3.75
N SER A 78 -5.17 -15.00 -4.77
CA SER A 78 -3.85 -14.34 -4.74
C SER A 78 -3.61 -13.55 -6.01
N TYR A 79 -2.97 -12.39 -5.85
CA TYR A 79 -2.62 -11.48 -6.94
C TYR A 79 -1.14 -11.62 -7.26
N VAL A 80 -0.79 -11.65 -8.54
CA VAL A 80 0.60 -11.85 -8.97
C VAL A 80 0.94 -10.96 -10.15
N ILE A 81 2.13 -10.33 -10.11
CA ILE A 81 2.71 -9.63 -11.26
C ILE A 81 3.75 -10.55 -11.92
N ARG A 82 3.62 -10.85 -13.22
CA ARG A 82 4.61 -11.60 -14.00
C ARG A 82 4.85 -10.95 -15.36
N ASN A 83 6.11 -10.67 -15.69
CA ASN A 83 6.51 -10.06 -16.96
C ASN A 83 5.70 -8.79 -17.30
N GLY A 84 5.50 -7.91 -16.31
CA GLY A 84 4.71 -6.68 -16.44
C GLY A 84 3.19 -6.88 -16.63
N LYS A 85 2.68 -8.11 -16.48
CA LYS A 85 1.25 -8.42 -16.54
C LYS A 85 0.71 -8.76 -15.16
N TYR A 86 -0.54 -8.38 -14.93
CA TYR A 86 -1.25 -8.58 -13.68
C TYR A 86 -2.15 -9.80 -13.78
N PHE A 87 -2.09 -10.64 -12.75
CA PHE A 87 -2.85 -11.87 -12.69
C PHE A 87 -3.55 -12.03 -11.35
N PHE A 88 -4.63 -12.79 -11.38
CA PHE A 88 -5.37 -13.26 -10.23
C PHE A 88 -5.45 -14.79 -10.27
N THR A 89 -5.20 -15.42 -9.13
CA THR A 89 -5.35 -16.87 -8.94
C THR A 89 -6.44 -17.07 -7.89
N PRO A 90 -7.63 -17.55 -8.24
CA PRO A 90 -8.68 -17.79 -7.27
C PRO A 90 -8.23 -18.89 -6.29
N ASN A 91 -8.69 -18.82 -5.05
CA ASN A 91 -8.51 -19.93 -4.13
C ASN A 91 -9.36 -21.10 -4.64
N SER A 92 -8.70 -22.20 -5.01
CA SER A 92 -9.38 -23.42 -5.46
C SER A 92 -10.13 -24.03 -4.28
N GLY A 93 -11.42 -23.69 -4.15
CA GLY A 93 -12.33 -24.38 -3.25
C GLY A 93 -12.58 -25.80 -3.75
N ASP A 94 -12.04 -26.80 -3.05
CA ASP A 94 -12.49 -28.19 -2.93
C ASP A 94 -12.79 -29.08 -4.16
N PHE A 95 -12.56 -28.67 -5.41
CA PHE A 95 -12.94 -29.49 -6.58
C PHE A 95 -11.79 -30.01 -7.46
N GLY A 96 -10.63 -30.31 -6.89
CA GLY A 96 -9.56 -31.12 -7.54
C GLY A 96 -8.94 -30.53 -8.81
N THR A 97 -9.38 -29.38 -9.28
CA THR A 97 -8.80 -28.65 -10.40
C THR A 97 -7.77 -27.66 -9.88
N ALA A 98 -6.59 -27.66 -10.49
CA ALA A 98 -5.56 -26.68 -10.18
C ALA A 98 -6.11 -25.27 -10.50
N PRO A 99 -5.96 -24.30 -9.59
CA PRO A 99 -6.46 -22.95 -9.82
C PRO A 99 -5.81 -22.37 -11.07
N GLN A 100 -6.63 -21.84 -11.98
CA GLN A 100 -6.16 -21.25 -13.23
C GLN A 100 -5.82 -19.79 -13.01
N LEU A 101 -4.64 -19.40 -13.50
CA LEU A 101 -4.17 -18.02 -13.51
C LEU A 101 -5.00 -17.20 -14.51
N GLN A 102 -5.67 -16.16 -14.03
CA GLN A 102 -6.50 -15.26 -14.83
C GLN A 102 -5.76 -13.94 -15.04
N THR A 103 -5.75 -13.41 -16.25
CA THR A 103 -5.16 -12.08 -16.52
C THR A 103 -6.15 -10.99 -16.10
N ILE A 104 -5.67 -10.00 -15.36
CA ILE A 104 -6.46 -8.83 -14.99
C ILE A 104 -6.29 -7.79 -16.09
N GLN A 105 -7.37 -7.50 -16.81
CA GLN A 105 -7.35 -6.52 -17.89
C GLN A 105 -7.19 -5.10 -17.33
N PHE A 106 -6.38 -4.26 -17.96
CA PHE A 106 -6.27 -2.87 -17.55
C PHE A 106 -7.63 -2.17 -17.64
N GLY A 107 -8.10 -1.61 -16.52
CA GLY A 107 -9.40 -0.95 -16.44
C GLY A 107 -10.63 -1.87 -16.41
N SER A 108 -10.49 -3.16 -16.05
CA SER A 108 -11.64 -4.08 -15.96
C SER A 108 -12.63 -3.78 -14.84
N PHE A 109 -12.18 -3.20 -13.74
CA PHE A 109 -12.95 -3.08 -12.49
C PHE A 109 -13.48 -4.44 -11.96
N SER A 110 -12.79 -5.54 -12.26
CA SER A 110 -13.31 -6.87 -11.91
C SER A 110 -12.91 -7.34 -10.51
N HIS A 111 -11.95 -6.68 -9.87
CA HIS A 111 -11.37 -7.05 -8.58
C HIS A 111 -11.27 -5.86 -7.60
N VAL A 112 -11.88 -4.71 -7.92
CA VAL A 112 -11.75 -3.47 -7.14
C VAL A 112 -12.20 -3.63 -5.70
N ASP A 113 -13.32 -4.32 -5.46
CA ASP A 113 -13.88 -4.52 -4.12
C ASP A 113 -12.88 -5.25 -3.21
N ASP A 114 -12.35 -6.38 -3.69
CA ASP A 114 -11.36 -7.19 -2.97
C ASP A 114 -10.04 -6.42 -2.76
N LEU A 115 -9.48 -5.84 -3.82
CA LEU A 115 -8.22 -5.10 -3.76
C LEU A 115 -8.31 -3.84 -2.88
N ALA A 116 -9.43 -3.12 -2.91
CA ALA A 116 -9.64 -1.94 -2.06
C ALA A 116 -9.80 -2.31 -0.58
N SER A 117 -10.57 -3.36 -0.29
CA SER A 117 -10.73 -3.90 1.06
C SER A 117 -9.40 -4.41 1.63
N GLN A 118 -8.63 -5.13 0.81
CA GLN A 118 -7.29 -5.59 1.15
C GLN A 118 -6.34 -4.43 1.44
N LEU A 119 -6.29 -3.41 0.57
CA LEU A 119 -5.46 -2.22 0.73
C LEU A 119 -5.80 -1.47 2.03
N GLU A 120 -7.09 -1.28 2.33
CA GLU A 120 -7.53 -0.66 3.59
C GLU A 120 -7.01 -1.45 4.80
N THR A 121 -7.15 -2.77 4.76
CA THR A 121 -6.74 -3.66 5.85
C THR A 121 -5.22 -3.66 6.05
N GLU A 122 -4.45 -3.73 4.97
CA GLU A 122 -2.98 -3.69 5.01
C GLU A 122 -2.47 -2.35 5.57
N MET A 123 -3.03 -1.23 5.10
CA MET A 123 -2.70 0.11 5.60
C MET A 123 -3.03 0.27 7.10
N LYS A 124 -4.17 -0.26 7.55
CA LYS A 124 -4.52 -0.29 8.98
C LYS A 124 -3.47 -1.04 9.80
N TYR A 125 -3.06 -2.22 9.36
CA TYR A 125 -2.04 -3.00 10.07
C TYR A 125 -0.65 -2.37 9.99
N PHE A 126 -0.32 -1.70 8.90
CA PHE A 126 0.91 -0.94 8.76
C PHE A 126 0.99 0.19 9.79
N LEU A 127 -0.08 0.99 9.92
CA LEU A 127 -0.17 2.05 10.93
C LEU A 127 -0.05 1.53 12.36
N LEU A 128 -0.72 0.41 12.67
CA LEU A 128 -0.60 -0.20 14.00
C LEU A 128 0.84 -0.64 14.27
N ASP A 129 1.50 -1.27 13.30
CA ASP A 129 2.90 -1.72 13.44
C ASP A 129 3.84 -0.53 13.63
N MET A 130 3.69 0.52 12.82
CA MET A 130 4.43 1.78 12.97
C MET A 130 4.30 2.35 14.38
N HIS A 131 3.05 2.47 14.86
CA HIS A 131 2.76 3.06 16.17
C HIS A 131 3.42 2.29 17.32
N TYR A 132 3.28 0.96 17.34
CA TYR A 132 3.77 0.17 18.46
C TYR A 132 5.28 -0.08 18.40
N ASN A 133 5.84 -0.28 17.21
CA ASN A 133 7.17 -0.86 17.06
C ASN A 133 8.22 0.07 16.44
N TYR A 134 7.81 1.24 15.93
CA TYR A 134 8.70 2.15 15.19
C TYR A 134 8.64 3.61 15.66
N ALA A 135 7.85 3.93 16.69
CA ALA A 135 7.66 5.30 17.20
C ALA A 135 8.95 6.00 17.67
N HIS A 136 10.03 5.25 17.92
CA HIS A 136 11.33 5.78 18.34
C HIS A 136 12.21 6.28 17.18
N ASN A 137 11.88 5.96 15.93
CA ASN A 137 12.70 6.35 14.79
C ASN A 137 12.60 7.86 14.52
N HIS A 138 13.69 8.47 14.05
CA HIS A 138 13.70 9.86 13.61
C HIS A 138 12.71 10.05 12.46
N GLY A 139 11.99 11.18 12.44
CA GLY A 139 10.98 11.46 11.40
C GLY A 139 9.62 10.80 11.63
N PHE A 140 9.49 9.88 12.61
CA PHE A 140 8.28 9.09 12.83
C PHE A 140 6.96 9.88 12.76
N ARG A 141 6.88 11.04 13.42
CA ARG A 141 5.64 11.82 13.47
C ARG A 141 5.17 12.27 12.08
N THR A 142 6.09 12.70 11.22
CA THR A 142 5.78 13.16 9.87
C THR A 142 5.38 11.98 8.99
N THR A 143 6.23 10.96 8.92
CA THR A 143 6.00 9.75 8.13
C THR A 143 4.71 9.02 8.56
N TYR A 144 4.41 8.96 9.87
CA TYR A 144 3.16 8.39 10.38
C TYR A 144 1.93 9.20 9.94
N ALA A 145 2.01 10.53 9.96
CA ALA A 145 0.91 11.38 9.51
C ALA A 145 0.64 11.21 8.01
N GLU A 146 1.69 11.00 7.20
CA GLU A 146 1.58 10.71 5.77
C GLU A 146 1.02 9.31 5.49
N ALA A 147 1.51 8.29 6.21
CA ALA A 147 0.94 6.95 6.18
C ALA A 147 -0.55 6.95 6.57
N TYR A 148 -0.94 7.79 7.54
CA TYR A 148 -2.34 7.92 7.95
C TYR A 148 -3.19 8.48 6.83
N ARG A 149 -2.69 9.45 6.06
CA ARG A 149 -3.38 9.98 4.87
C ARG A 149 -3.59 8.91 3.81
N LEU A 150 -2.59 8.05 3.57
CA LEU A 150 -2.75 6.91 2.65
C LEU A 150 -3.84 5.95 3.12
N TYR A 151 -3.92 5.68 4.42
CA TYR A 151 -4.99 4.87 4.98
C TYR A 151 -6.38 5.51 4.77
N GLU A 152 -6.51 6.83 4.98
CA GLU A 152 -7.76 7.54 4.70
C GLU A 152 -8.16 7.46 3.22
N VAL A 153 -7.19 7.53 2.31
CA VAL A 153 -7.42 7.33 0.87
C VAL A 153 -7.88 5.89 0.58
N ALA A 154 -7.24 4.88 1.16
CA ALA A 154 -7.65 3.48 1.00
C ALA A 154 -9.09 3.24 1.47
N LYS A 155 -9.45 3.74 2.66
CA LYS A 155 -10.83 3.71 3.16
C LYS A 155 -11.82 4.38 2.21
N TYR A 156 -11.45 5.55 1.68
CA TYR A 156 -12.30 6.27 0.75
C TYR A 156 -12.52 5.49 -0.55
N ILE A 157 -11.47 4.88 -1.10
CA ILE A 157 -11.57 4.06 -2.32
C ILE A 157 -12.52 2.88 -2.11
N HIS A 158 -12.38 2.17 -0.98
CA HIS A 158 -13.26 1.05 -0.65
C HIS A 158 -14.73 1.50 -0.51
N ALA A 159 -14.98 2.60 0.21
CA ALA A 159 -16.32 3.18 0.31
C ALA A 159 -16.88 3.67 -1.04
N ALA A 160 -16.03 4.23 -1.91
CA ALA A 160 -16.40 4.68 -3.24
C ALA A 160 -16.76 3.51 -4.17
N GLU A 161 -16.16 2.33 -3.98
CA GLU A 161 -16.50 1.13 -4.74
C GLU A 161 -17.91 0.63 -4.41
N HIS A 162 -18.30 0.59 -3.13
CA HIS A 162 -19.69 0.28 -2.76
C HIS A 162 -20.70 1.28 -3.34
N GLN A 163 -20.26 2.50 -3.68
CA GLN A 163 -21.07 3.53 -4.35
C GLN A 163 -20.94 3.49 -5.88
N GLN A 164 -20.16 2.55 -6.42
CA GLN A 164 -19.83 2.42 -7.84
C GLN A 164 -19.24 3.69 -8.46
N ASN A 165 -18.55 4.52 -7.66
CA ASN A 165 -18.00 5.80 -8.09
C ASN A 165 -16.60 5.64 -8.69
N ARG A 166 -16.56 5.05 -9.89
CA ARG A 166 -15.32 4.73 -10.62
C ARG A 166 -14.43 5.95 -10.89
N ALA A 167 -15.03 7.11 -11.13
CA ALA A 167 -14.27 8.35 -11.38
C ALA A 167 -13.52 8.80 -10.12
N ALA A 168 -14.18 8.74 -8.96
CA ALA A 168 -13.55 9.06 -7.68
C ALA A 168 -12.39 8.11 -7.35
N ILE A 169 -12.56 6.81 -7.59
CA ILE A 169 -11.51 5.81 -7.36
C ILE A 169 -10.25 6.14 -8.17
N ARG A 170 -10.40 6.34 -9.49
CA ARG A 170 -9.27 6.68 -10.38
C ARG A 170 -8.56 7.97 -9.95
N GLN A 171 -9.33 8.98 -9.57
CA GLN A 171 -8.78 10.28 -9.17
C GLN A 171 -7.88 10.17 -7.93
N GLN A 172 -8.20 9.30 -6.98
CA GLN A 172 -7.42 9.17 -5.75
C GLN A 172 -6.13 8.36 -5.94
N LEU A 173 -6.18 7.30 -6.76
CA LEU A 173 -5.07 6.36 -6.89
C LEU A 173 -3.79 6.97 -7.49
N GLY A 174 -3.90 7.90 -8.44
CA GLY A 174 -2.72 8.50 -9.08
C GLY A 174 -1.82 9.30 -8.12
N GLY A 175 -2.37 9.93 -7.08
CA GLY A 175 -1.59 10.62 -6.05
C GLY A 175 -1.07 9.69 -4.95
N MET A 176 -1.70 8.51 -4.80
CA MET A 176 -1.39 7.55 -3.75
C MET A 176 -0.04 6.87 -3.96
N ASP A 177 0.27 6.49 -5.21
CA ASP A 177 1.52 5.82 -5.60
C ASP A 177 2.77 6.66 -5.29
N ALA A 178 2.76 7.93 -5.68
CA ALA A 178 3.87 8.85 -5.40
C ALA A 178 4.09 9.08 -3.89
N LEU A 179 3.01 9.21 -3.11
CA LEU A 179 3.11 9.35 -1.65
C LEU A 179 3.57 8.04 -1.00
N PHE A 180 3.19 6.89 -1.56
CA PHE A 180 3.63 5.59 -1.07
C PHE A 180 5.14 5.41 -1.22
N HIS A 181 5.70 5.70 -2.40
CA HIS A 181 7.15 5.64 -2.61
C HIS A 181 7.93 6.60 -1.70
N HIS A 182 7.38 7.78 -1.40
CA HIS A 182 7.99 8.68 -0.42
C HIS A 182 8.09 8.04 0.97
N LEU A 183 7.04 7.33 1.42
CA LEU A 183 7.09 6.62 2.69
C LEU A 183 8.12 5.49 2.69
N GLU A 184 8.34 4.83 1.56
CA GLU A 184 9.34 3.75 1.45
C GLU A 184 10.74 4.28 1.72
N GLU A 185 11.07 5.44 1.14
CA GLU A 185 12.31 6.16 1.37
C GLU A 185 12.45 6.52 2.85
N ASP A 186 11.41 7.09 3.46
CA ASP A 186 11.41 7.53 4.85
C ASP A 186 11.67 6.41 5.85
N VAL A 187 11.09 5.23 5.63
CA VAL A 187 11.23 4.09 6.55
C VAL A 187 12.42 3.20 6.23
N GLU A 188 13.17 3.46 5.15
CA GLU A 188 14.26 2.59 4.70
C GLU A 188 15.25 2.31 5.83
N THR A 189 15.62 3.34 6.58
CA THR A 189 16.63 3.25 7.65
C THR A 189 16.05 2.92 9.03
N TRP A 190 14.73 2.73 9.13
CA TRP A 190 14.09 2.52 10.42
C TRP A 190 14.42 1.16 11.03
N THR A 191 14.53 1.17 12.35
CA THR A 191 14.76 -0.03 13.16
C THR A 191 13.51 -0.38 13.95
N ARG A 192 13.30 -1.67 14.21
CA ARG A 192 12.15 -2.16 14.96
C ARG A 192 12.50 -2.35 16.43
N HIS A 193 11.69 -1.79 17.32
CA HIS A 193 11.61 -2.21 18.72
C HIS A 193 10.37 -3.09 18.87
N ASN A 194 10.56 -4.37 19.19
CA ASN A 194 9.47 -5.35 19.15
C ASN A 194 8.62 -5.29 20.43
N HIS A 195 7.71 -4.31 20.51
CA HIS A 195 6.82 -4.11 21.66
C HIS A 195 5.52 -4.90 21.54
N TYR A 196 4.89 -4.89 20.36
CA TYR A 196 3.60 -5.54 20.15
C TYR A 196 3.57 -6.25 18.79
N PRO A 197 3.21 -7.55 18.72
CA PRO A 197 3.11 -8.24 17.44
C PRO A 197 1.91 -7.72 16.64
N VAL A 198 2.18 -7.07 15.49
CA VAL A 198 1.14 -6.64 14.55
C VAL A 198 1.28 -7.44 13.26
N GLY A 199 0.54 -8.54 13.17
CA GLY A 199 0.71 -9.52 12.08
C GLY A 199 2.08 -10.22 12.14
N HIS A 200 2.47 -10.87 11.04
CA HIS A 200 3.68 -11.72 10.97
C HIS A 200 4.83 -11.08 10.18
N LEU A 201 4.59 -9.96 9.52
CA LEU A 201 5.57 -9.25 8.68
C LEU A 201 6.21 -8.10 9.44
N GLY A 202 7.46 -7.76 9.10
CA GLY A 202 8.06 -6.48 9.48
C GLY A 202 7.70 -5.37 8.49
N ILE A 203 8.00 -4.11 8.85
CA ILE A 203 7.55 -2.92 8.10
C ILE A 203 7.86 -2.98 6.59
N ARG A 204 9.08 -3.38 6.19
CA ARG A 204 9.45 -3.48 4.76
C ARG A 204 8.63 -4.51 4.00
N ALA A 205 8.40 -5.67 4.60
CA ALA A 205 7.59 -6.71 3.96
C ALA A 205 6.11 -6.28 3.86
N LYS A 206 5.60 -5.53 4.84
CA LYS A 206 4.27 -4.92 4.75
C LYS A 206 4.19 -3.88 3.64
N MET A 207 5.21 -3.04 3.48
CA MET A 207 5.24 -2.05 2.40
C MET A 207 5.24 -2.71 1.03
N ASN A 208 6.11 -3.69 0.79
CA ASN A 208 6.08 -4.44 -0.46
C ASN A 208 4.69 -5.04 -0.74
N GLN A 209 4.01 -5.56 0.29
CA GLN A 209 2.67 -6.11 0.14
C GLN A 209 1.65 -5.02 -0.27
N ILE A 210 1.68 -3.87 0.41
CA ILE A 210 0.82 -2.71 0.10
C ILE A 210 1.09 -2.19 -1.31
N GLU A 211 2.36 -2.03 -1.70
CA GLU A 211 2.76 -1.59 -3.05
C GLU A 211 2.14 -2.49 -4.12
N SER A 212 2.26 -3.79 -3.94
CA SER A 212 1.75 -4.75 -4.89
C SER A 212 0.23 -4.75 -4.96
N THR A 213 -0.47 -4.68 -3.81
CA THR A 213 -1.92 -4.48 -3.76
C THR A 213 -2.32 -3.19 -4.48
N LEU A 214 -1.62 -2.08 -4.23
CA LEU A 214 -1.87 -0.78 -4.84
C LEU A 214 -1.69 -0.85 -6.36
N HIS A 215 -0.62 -1.47 -6.86
CA HIS A 215 -0.37 -1.59 -8.30
C HIS A 215 -1.40 -2.50 -8.99
N HIS A 216 -1.81 -3.60 -8.35
CA HIS A 216 -2.92 -4.43 -8.84
C HIS A 216 -4.22 -3.64 -8.93
N LEU A 217 -4.53 -2.85 -7.91
CA LEU A 217 -5.72 -1.98 -7.89
C LEU A 217 -5.64 -0.93 -9.00
N MET A 218 -4.50 -0.25 -9.15
CA MET A 218 -4.26 0.72 -10.22
C MET A 218 -4.45 0.11 -11.61
N ASN A 219 -3.91 -1.09 -11.86
CA ASN A 219 -4.15 -1.80 -13.12
C ASN A 219 -5.64 -2.10 -13.34
N ASP A 220 -6.33 -2.66 -12.34
CA ASP A 220 -7.75 -3.04 -12.47
C ASP A 220 -8.66 -1.82 -12.71
N VAL A 221 -8.34 -0.66 -12.15
CA VAL A 221 -9.11 0.58 -12.38
C VAL A 221 -8.67 1.37 -13.62
N GLY A 222 -7.55 0.99 -14.23
CA GLY A 222 -7.00 1.65 -15.41
C GLY A 222 -6.29 2.97 -15.10
N VAL A 223 -5.53 3.02 -14.01
CA VAL A 223 -4.64 4.13 -13.65
C VAL A 223 -3.20 3.71 -13.94
N GLU A 224 -2.49 4.54 -14.69
CA GLU A 224 -1.06 4.32 -14.95
C GLU A 224 -0.25 4.54 -13.68
N LEU A 225 0.79 3.72 -13.49
CA LEU A 225 1.76 3.92 -12.41
C LEU A 225 2.49 5.24 -12.63
N ALA A 226 2.91 5.90 -11.54
CA ALA A 226 3.77 7.06 -11.68
C ALA A 226 5.04 6.64 -12.42
N PRO A 227 5.51 7.41 -13.43
CA PRO A 227 6.77 7.08 -14.07
C PRO A 227 7.88 7.08 -13.01
N PRO A 228 8.87 6.17 -13.11
CA PRO A 228 10.07 6.30 -12.30
C PRO A 228 10.58 7.73 -12.46
N ALA A 229 10.90 8.40 -11.36
CA ALA A 229 11.49 9.73 -11.42
C ALA A 229 12.68 9.70 -12.40
N PRO A 230 12.85 10.71 -13.27
CA PRO A 230 13.93 10.72 -14.27
C PRO A 230 15.27 10.69 -13.54
N ALA A 231 16.10 9.67 -13.78
CA ALA A 231 17.42 9.52 -13.16
C ALA A 231 18.09 10.89 -13.10
N ILE A 232 18.37 11.40 -11.88
CA ILE A 232 19.20 12.59 -11.75
C ILE A 232 20.50 12.19 -12.42
N ASN A 233 20.75 12.72 -13.62
CA ASN A 233 22.03 12.56 -14.28
C ASN A 233 23.05 13.00 -13.25
N ASP A 234 23.87 12.06 -12.76
CA ASP A 234 24.98 12.39 -11.88
C ASP A 234 25.71 13.56 -12.55
N PRO A 235 26.02 14.65 -11.81
CA PRO A 235 26.85 15.70 -12.37
C PRO A 235 28.12 15.01 -12.92
N PRO A 236 28.55 15.34 -14.16
CA PRO A 236 29.70 14.68 -14.76
C PRO A 236 30.84 14.69 -13.76
N VAL A 237 31.33 13.50 -13.39
CA VAL A 237 32.50 13.35 -12.54
C VAL A 237 33.57 14.28 -13.12
N PRO A 238 34.01 15.33 -12.38
CA PRO A 238 35.02 16.22 -12.91
C PRO A 238 36.26 15.37 -13.19
N LEU A 239 36.62 15.31 -14.46
CA LEU A 239 37.79 14.62 -14.99
C LEU A 239 39.07 15.42 -14.62
N ASN A 240 39.21 15.78 -13.34
CA ASN A 240 40.40 16.38 -12.76
C ASN A 240 41.15 15.31 -11.97
N GLY A 241 41.56 14.25 -12.67
CA GLY A 241 42.73 13.49 -12.24
C GLY A 241 43.97 14.35 -12.47
N PRO A 242 44.94 14.39 -11.55
CA PRO A 242 46.20 15.07 -11.80
C PRO A 242 46.85 14.47 -13.04
N LEU A 243 47.19 15.33 -14.01
CA LEU A 243 48.10 14.99 -15.10
C LEU A 243 49.41 14.53 -14.48
N ILE A 244 49.64 13.21 -14.46
CA ILE A 244 50.96 12.66 -14.16
C ILE A 244 51.85 13.04 -15.34
N PRO A 245 52.92 13.85 -15.15
CA PRO A 245 53.83 14.13 -16.24
C PRO A 245 54.59 12.85 -16.59
N SER A 246 54.37 12.32 -17.81
CA SER A 246 55.29 11.39 -18.44
C SER A 246 56.60 12.10 -18.73
N ALA A 247 57.52 12.07 -17.78
CA ALA A 247 58.93 12.35 -18.00
C ALA A 247 59.72 11.40 -17.11
N TYR A 248 60.30 10.36 -17.71
CA TYR A 248 61.72 9.99 -17.55
C TYR A 248 61.97 8.67 -18.27
N LEU A 249 62.48 8.80 -19.50
CA LEU A 249 63.28 7.78 -20.15
C LEU A 249 64.42 8.53 -20.82
N ILE A 250 65.65 8.35 -20.30
CA ILE A 250 66.93 8.15 -21.03
C ILE A 250 68.16 8.56 -20.18
N ARG A 251 69.02 7.54 -19.94
CA ARG A 251 70.48 7.47 -19.75
C ARG A 251 71.15 8.06 -18.48
N GLN A 252 71.90 7.22 -17.77
CA GLN A 252 73.24 6.75 -18.19
C GLN A 252 73.35 5.23 -18.05
#